data_AF-A0A956C357-F1
#
_entry.id   AF-A0A956C357-F1
#
_cell.length_a   1.000
_cell.length_b   1.000
_cell.length_c   1.000
_cell.angle_alpha   90.00
_cell.angle_beta   90.00
_cell.angle_gamma   90.00
#
_symmetry.space_group_name_H-M   'P 1'
#
loop_
_entity.id
_entity.type
_entity.pdbx_description
1 polymer ?
#
loop_
_entity_poly.entity_id
_entity_poly.type
_entity_poly.pdbx_seq_one_letter_code
_entity_poly.pdbx_strand_id
1 'polypeptide(L)'
;LNGHVNQASGAHAASAISVADAGANLNAANVEAALAEVLDAFEGDHFKGNEANAGQHRSIRIPPLGGTKALILDSNAAGTAATRLRIYADTDQVWFTFNASWDGTQWVRDASGTYCGGLRLARYFVEFLHEDSFAATFTTWTRTWRLPMSSTVNSAFEMTGTVREVGRLGMEWTNSFNGTRTVAGGGGVTFRNRFPAAPSSITLSVNSASGGFSGTPSTGYADRDGFGFFSYQSLGAAATAYWFGSYTAIA
;
A
#
# COMPACT_ATOMS: atom_id res chain seq x y z
N LEU A 1 -39.85 26.18 42.25
CA LEU A 1 -39.59 25.01 41.39
C LEU A 1 -40.95 24.38 41.01
N ASN A 2 -41.23 24.29 39.71
CA ASN A 2 -42.37 23.62 39.04
C ASN A 2 -43.81 24.00 39.44
N GLY A 3 -44.27 25.18 39.00
CA GLY A 3 -45.70 25.56 39.04
C GLY A 3 -46.62 24.69 38.18
N HIS A 4 -46.09 23.90 37.25
CA HIS A 4 -46.85 22.96 36.41
C HIS A 4 -47.34 21.70 37.14
N VAL A 5 -46.81 21.38 38.33
CA VAL A 5 -47.27 20.22 39.12
C VAL A 5 -48.59 20.53 39.84
N ASN A 6 -48.84 21.81 40.15
CA ASN A 6 -49.94 22.22 41.03
C ASN A 6 -50.98 23.15 40.36
N GLN A 7 -50.74 23.63 39.13
CA GLN A 7 -51.70 24.42 38.35
C GLN A 7 -51.79 23.91 36.91
N ALA A 8 -52.74 23.00 36.66
CA ALA A 8 -53.02 22.43 35.34
C ALA A 8 -53.82 23.38 34.41
N SER A 9 -54.13 24.60 34.84
CA SER A 9 -54.88 25.56 34.03
C SER A 9 -54.07 25.93 32.78
N GLY A 10 -54.54 25.49 31.61
CA GLY A 10 -53.87 25.70 30.32
C GLY A 10 -52.78 24.68 29.96
N ALA A 11 -52.52 23.66 30.79
CA ALA A 11 -51.63 22.57 30.42
C ALA A 11 -52.33 21.60 29.46
N HIS A 12 -51.71 21.31 28.32
CA HIS A 12 -52.20 20.26 27.43
C HIS A 12 -52.07 18.90 28.11
N ALA A 13 -53.06 18.02 27.94
CA ALA A 13 -52.95 16.64 28.38
C ALA A 13 -51.74 15.98 27.69
N ALA A 14 -51.03 15.09 28.37
CA ALA A 14 -49.91 14.35 27.75
C ALA A 14 -50.35 13.59 26.48
N SER A 15 -51.61 13.16 26.41
CA SER A 15 -52.24 12.57 25.23
C SER A 15 -52.37 13.51 24.03
N ALA A 16 -52.21 14.82 24.22
CA ALA A 16 -52.19 15.81 23.15
C ALA A 16 -50.80 16.02 22.53
N ILE A 17 -49.76 15.40 23.10
CA ILE A 17 -48.40 15.42 22.56
C ILE A 17 -48.27 14.21 21.61
N SER A 18 -47.87 14.47 20.37
CA SER A 18 -47.66 13.44 19.34
C SER A 18 -46.32 13.66 18.66
N VAL A 19 -45.77 12.60 18.07
CA VAL A 19 -44.57 12.67 17.24
C VAL A 19 -45.01 12.76 15.79
N ALA A 20 -44.67 13.86 15.12
CA ALA A 20 -44.88 14.02 13.69
C ALA A 20 -43.71 13.38 12.94
N ASP A 21 -43.81 12.09 12.63
CA ASP A 21 -42.81 11.35 11.84
C ASP A 21 -43.24 11.24 10.37
N ALA A 22 -43.25 12.36 9.67
CA ALA A 22 -43.63 12.41 8.26
C ALA A 22 -42.70 11.58 7.34
N GLY A 23 -41.52 11.21 7.83
CA GLY A 23 -40.54 10.39 7.10
C GLY A 23 -40.62 8.89 7.39
N ALA A 24 -41.49 8.44 8.30
CA ALA A 24 -41.54 7.05 8.77
C ALA A 24 -40.17 6.52 9.24
N ASN A 25 -39.43 7.35 9.98
CA ASN A 25 -38.12 7.02 10.54
C ASN A 25 -38.22 6.22 11.85
N LEU A 26 -39.37 6.23 12.52
CA LEU A 26 -39.62 5.56 13.80
C LEU A 26 -40.79 4.57 13.64
N ASN A 27 -40.66 3.41 14.28
CA ASN A 27 -41.73 2.42 14.32
C ASN A 27 -42.76 2.69 15.43
N ALA A 28 -42.46 3.64 16.32
CA ALA A 28 -43.26 3.96 17.49
C ALA A 28 -44.65 4.56 17.18
N ALA A 29 -45.67 4.07 17.88
CA ALA A 29 -47.05 4.57 17.78
C ALA A 29 -47.39 5.69 18.79
N ASN A 30 -46.48 6.02 19.71
CA ASN A 30 -46.66 7.08 20.71
C ASN A 30 -45.31 7.70 21.10
N VAL A 31 -45.36 8.83 21.82
CA VAL A 31 -44.19 9.64 22.20
C VAL A 31 -43.21 8.87 23.09
N GLU A 32 -43.71 8.06 24.03
CA GLU A 32 -42.87 7.29 24.94
C GLU A 32 -42.09 6.19 24.20
N ALA A 33 -42.77 5.47 23.30
CA ALA A 33 -42.15 4.47 22.44
C ALA A 33 -41.13 5.10 21.48
N ALA A 34 -41.41 6.30 20.96
CA ALA A 34 -40.50 7.02 20.08
C ALA A 34 -39.21 7.43 20.82
N LEU A 35 -39.34 7.91 22.06
CA LEU A 35 -38.19 8.21 22.90
C LEU A 35 -37.40 6.94 23.24
N ALA A 36 -38.09 5.84 23.54
CA ALA A 36 -37.44 4.56 23.81
C ALA A 36 -36.63 4.06 22.60
N GLU A 37 -37.17 4.16 21.39
CA GLU A 37 -36.49 3.76 20.14
C GLU A 37 -35.22 4.60 19.88
N VAL A 38 -35.30 5.93 20.06
CA VAL A 38 -34.16 6.83 19.92
C VAL A 38 -33.09 6.55 20.98
N LEU A 39 -33.50 6.33 22.23
CA LEU A 39 -32.59 6.00 23.32
C LEU A 39 -31.91 4.65 23.09
N ASP A 40 -32.64 3.62 22.66
CA ASP A 40 -32.06 2.30 22.36
C ASP A 40 -30.98 2.39 21.27
N ALA A 41 -31.27 3.12 20.18
CA ALA A 41 -30.29 3.38 19.13
C ALA A 41 -29.05 4.14 19.65
N PHE A 42 -29.25 5.15 20.50
CA PHE A 42 -28.15 5.92 21.09
C PHE A 42 -27.30 5.08 22.04
N GLU A 43 -27.94 4.33 22.93
CA GLU A 43 -27.32 3.47 23.94
C GLU A 43 -26.57 2.28 23.32
N GLY A 44 -26.99 1.83 22.14
CA GLY A 44 -26.28 0.82 21.38
C GLY A 44 -24.84 1.22 21.01
N ASP A 45 -24.59 2.51 20.79
CA ASP A 45 -23.29 3.03 20.34
C ASP A 45 -22.61 3.99 21.34
N HIS A 46 -23.30 4.45 22.39
CA HIS A 46 -22.77 5.42 23.36
C HIS A 46 -22.89 4.96 24.81
N PHE A 47 -21.98 5.43 25.65
CA PHE A 47 -22.11 5.33 27.10
C PHE A 47 -23.02 6.45 27.63
N LYS A 48 -24.01 6.05 28.43
CA LYS A 48 -24.93 6.97 29.10
C LYS A 48 -24.20 7.84 30.12
N GLY A 49 -24.81 8.96 30.48
CA GLY A 49 -24.28 9.92 31.45
C GLY A 49 -23.98 9.35 32.85
N ASN A 50 -24.60 8.23 33.22
CA ASN A 50 -24.42 7.55 34.51
C ASN A 50 -23.44 6.36 34.45
N GLU A 51 -22.71 6.20 33.36
CA GLU A 51 -21.71 5.14 33.19
C GLU A 51 -20.28 5.69 33.34
N ALA A 52 -19.32 4.79 33.61
CA ALA A 52 -17.92 5.16 33.85
C ALA A 52 -17.26 5.93 32.68
N ASN A 53 -17.78 5.78 31.47
CA ASN A 53 -17.26 6.35 30.23
C ASN A 53 -18.26 7.31 29.57
N ALA A 54 -19.12 7.95 30.36
CA ALA A 54 -20.16 8.87 29.91
C ALA A 54 -19.72 9.79 28.76
N GLY A 55 -20.50 9.81 27.67
CA GLY A 55 -20.23 10.63 26.49
C GLY A 55 -19.22 10.02 25.50
N GLN A 56 -18.64 8.86 25.79
CA GLN A 56 -17.80 8.12 24.83
C GLN A 56 -18.65 7.16 23.98
N HIS A 57 -18.11 6.78 22.82
CA HIS A 57 -18.69 5.73 21.98
C HIS A 57 -18.28 4.35 22.49
N ARG A 58 -19.23 3.41 22.58
CA ARG A 58 -18.99 1.97 22.74
C ARG A 58 -18.48 1.35 21.44
N SER A 59 -19.11 1.76 20.33
CA SER A 59 -18.79 1.36 18.97
C SER A 59 -19.00 2.55 18.06
N ILE A 60 -18.18 2.65 17.01
CA ILE A 60 -18.35 3.65 15.94
C ILE A 60 -18.66 2.86 14.68
N ARG A 61 -19.93 2.86 14.28
CA ARG A 61 -20.40 2.25 13.03
C ARG A 61 -20.46 3.32 11.96
N ILE A 62 -19.71 3.12 10.87
CA ILE A 62 -19.72 4.02 9.72
C ILE A 62 -20.68 3.42 8.69
N PRO A 63 -21.75 4.14 8.29
CA PRO A 63 -22.70 3.64 7.30
C PRO A 63 -22.02 3.53 5.91
N PRO A 64 -22.66 2.88 4.93
CA PRO A 64 -22.19 2.92 3.54
C PRO A 64 -22.04 4.38 3.08
N LEU A 65 -20.80 4.80 2.87
CA LEU A 65 -20.46 6.12 2.36
C LEU A 65 -20.41 6.05 0.83
N GLY A 66 -21.02 7.04 0.15
CA GLY A 66 -20.95 7.14 -1.30
C GLY A 66 -19.57 7.58 -1.81
N GLY A 67 -19.38 7.49 -3.14
CA GLY A 67 -18.19 8.00 -3.83
C GLY A 67 -17.20 6.92 -4.27
N THR A 68 -16.13 7.35 -4.93
CA THR A 68 -15.08 6.45 -5.49
C THR A 68 -14.04 6.03 -4.46
N LYS A 69 -13.80 6.88 -3.44
CA LYS A 69 -13.01 6.62 -2.23
C LYS A 69 -13.62 7.42 -1.10
N ALA A 70 -14.42 6.77 -0.27
CA ALA A 70 -15.06 7.40 0.86
C ALA A 70 -14.05 7.67 1.98
N LEU A 71 -14.02 8.88 2.51
CA LEU A 71 -13.20 9.25 3.66
C LEU A 71 -13.82 8.68 4.94
N ILE A 72 -13.09 7.79 5.61
CA ILE A 72 -13.48 7.12 6.86
C ILE A 72 -12.92 7.90 8.07
N LEU A 73 -11.65 8.29 7.97
CA LEU A 73 -10.93 9.00 9.03
C LEU A 73 -10.12 10.12 8.40
N ASP A 74 -10.18 11.28 9.03
CA ASP A 74 -9.24 12.36 8.78
C ASP A 74 -8.66 12.85 10.11
N SER A 75 -7.38 12.58 10.33
CA SER A 75 -6.68 12.94 11.55
C SER A 75 -5.47 13.82 11.23
N ASN A 76 -5.59 15.09 11.60
CA ASN A 76 -4.46 16.00 11.71
C ASN A 76 -4.08 16.09 13.19
N ALA A 77 -3.43 15.03 13.70
CA ALA A 77 -2.90 14.99 15.07
C ALA A 77 -1.86 16.12 15.29
N ALA A 78 -1.08 16.07 16.37
CA ALA A 78 -0.11 17.12 16.73
C ALA A 78 1.05 17.38 15.72
N GLY A 79 0.94 16.87 14.48
CA GLY A 79 1.90 17.07 13.40
C GLY A 79 1.54 18.21 12.44
N THR A 80 2.31 18.32 11.35
CA THR A 80 2.08 19.29 10.28
C THR A 80 1.10 18.75 9.25
N ALA A 81 0.64 19.62 8.33
CA ALA A 81 -0.21 19.22 7.21
C ALA A 81 0.32 18.00 6.42
N ALA A 82 1.65 17.84 6.33
CA ALA A 82 2.27 16.69 5.65
C ALA A 82 2.11 15.35 6.39
N THR A 83 1.82 15.37 7.69
CA THR A 83 1.66 14.16 8.51
C THR A 83 0.19 13.77 8.73
N ARG A 84 -0.73 14.48 8.08
CA ARG A 84 -2.17 14.22 8.17
C ARG A 84 -2.48 12.81 7.69
N LEU A 85 -2.97 11.96 8.60
CA LEU A 85 -3.39 10.60 8.30
C LEU A 85 -4.82 10.63 7.80
N ARG A 86 -5.05 10.05 6.63
CA ARG A 86 -6.39 9.77 6.14
C ARG A 86 -6.59 8.30 5.83
N ILE A 87 -7.78 7.81 6.16
CA ILE A 87 -8.23 6.48 5.80
C ILE A 87 -9.37 6.63 4.80
N TYR A 88 -9.23 6.02 3.64
CA TYR A 88 -10.30 5.90 2.66
C TYR A 88 -10.68 4.44 2.46
N ALA A 89 -11.92 4.19 2.10
CA ALA A 89 -12.34 2.91 1.54
C ALA A 89 -13.07 3.08 0.21
N ASP A 90 -12.89 2.12 -0.66
CA ASP A 90 -13.72 1.90 -1.84
C ASP A 90 -14.31 0.49 -1.81
N THR A 91 -14.91 0.02 -2.91
CA THR A 91 -15.62 -1.27 -2.96
C THR A 91 -14.74 -2.46 -2.55
N ASP A 92 -13.43 -2.39 -2.80
CA ASP A 92 -12.52 -3.54 -2.63
C ASP A 92 -11.27 -3.24 -1.80
N GLN A 93 -11.01 -1.97 -1.49
CA GLN A 93 -9.71 -1.52 -1.00
C GLN A 93 -9.85 -0.51 0.13
N VAL A 94 -8.89 -0.57 1.06
CA VAL A 94 -8.68 0.44 2.11
C VAL A 94 -7.34 1.11 1.87
N TRP A 95 -7.33 2.43 1.98
CA TRP A 95 -6.18 3.29 1.74
C TRP A 95 -5.83 4.04 3.01
N PHE A 96 -4.57 4.01 3.39
CA PHE A 96 -3.99 4.85 4.43
C PHE A 96 -3.04 5.81 3.73
N THR A 97 -3.28 7.11 3.84
CA THR A 97 -2.50 8.12 3.12
C THR A 97 -1.96 9.19 4.05
N PHE A 98 -0.79 9.70 3.70
CA PHE A 98 -0.11 10.83 4.35
C PHE A 98 0.17 11.91 3.31
N ASN A 99 -0.09 13.17 3.66
CA ASN A 99 0.08 14.33 2.78
C ASN A 99 -0.69 14.23 1.44
N ALA A 100 -1.75 13.42 1.39
CA ALA A 100 -2.56 13.21 0.21
C ALA A 100 -4.03 13.09 0.60
N SER A 101 -4.87 13.86 -0.09
CA SER A 101 -6.31 13.84 0.03
C SER A 101 -6.95 13.48 -1.30
N TRP A 102 -8.07 12.76 -1.28
CA TRP A 102 -8.81 12.45 -2.51
C TRP A 102 -9.91 13.50 -2.71
N ASP A 103 -9.90 14.19 -3.85
CA ASP A 103 -10.91 15.22 -4.17
C ASP A 103 -12.12 14.66 -4.95
N GLY A 104 -12.17 13.35 -5.17
CA GLY A 104 -13.15 12.66 -6.01
C GLY A 104 -12.59 12.22 -7.37
N THR A 105 -11.52 12.87 -7.85
CA THR A 105 -10.92 12.64 -9.18
C THR A 105 -9.42 12.35 -9.13
N GLN A 106 -8.69 13.01 -8.23
CA GLN A 106 -7.24 12.93 -8.11
C GLN A 106 -6.79 13.07 -6.65
N TRP A 107 -5.53 12.74 -6.40
CA TRP A 107 -4.88 13.02 -5.13
C TRP A 107 -4.41 14.48 -5.12
N VAL A 108 -4.71 15.18 -4.03
CA VAL A 108 -4.32 16.56 -3.75
C VAL A 108 -3.39 16.56 -2.55
N ARG A 109 -2.23 17.19 -2.71
CA ARG A 109 -1.22 17.30 -1.65
C ARG A 109 -1.63 18.36 -0.63
N ASP A 110 -1.46 18.04 0.65
CA ASP A 110 -1.76 19.00 1.73
C ASP A 110 -0.66 20.05 1.90
N ALA A 111 0.60 19.60 1.84
CA ALA A 111 1.79 20.41 2.07
C ALA A 111 2.80 20.28 0.92
N SER A 112 3.04 21.39 0.23
CA SER A 112 4.06 21.51 -0.82
C SER A 112 5.46 21.20 -0.30
N GLY A 113 6.33 20.65 -1.15
CA GLY A 113 7.74 20.39 -0.79
C GLY A 113 7.97 19.16 0.09
N THR A 114 6.92 18.45 0.50
CA THR A 114 7.02 17.16 1.21
C THR A 114 6.42 16.06 0.34
N TYR A 115 7.05 14.88 0.31
CA TYR A 115 6.52 13.72 -0.43
C TYR A 115 5.17 13.27 0.11
N CYS A 116 4.40 12.58 -0.73
CA CYS A 116 3.21 11.85 -0.29
C CYS A 116 3.55 10.37 -0.14
N GLY A 117 2.83 9.68 0.75
CA GLY A 117 3.00 8.25 0.93
C GLY A 117 1.70 7.57 1.37
N GLY A 118 1.69 6.25 1.30
CA GLY A 118 0.56 5.48 1.78
C GLY A 118 0.75 3.98 1.79
N LEU A 119 -0.27 3.32 2.33
CA LEU A 119 -0.44 1.88 2.33
C LEU A 119 -1.83 1.58 1.78
N ARG A 120 -1.90 0.62 0.85
CA ARG A 120 -3.16 0.13 0.29
C ARG A 120 -3.32 -1.35 0.60
N LEU A 121 -4.47 -1.68 1.18
CA LEU A 121 -4.86 -3.04 1.49
C LEU A 121 -6.06 -3.41 0.64
N ALA A 122 -5.98 -4.56 -0.02
CA ALA A 122 -7.08 -5.14 -0.77
C ALA A 122 -7.21 -6.62 -0.42
N ARG A 123 -8.32 -7.25 -0.82
CA ARG A 123 -8.53 -8.70 -0.58
C ARG A 123 -7.43 -9.60 -1.15
N TYR A 124 -6.68 -9.11 -2.13
CA TYR A 124 -5.74 -9.90 -2.91
C TYR A 124 -4.33 -9.29 -3.03
N PHE A 125 -4.05 -8.18 -2.34
CA PHE A 125 -2.70 -7.62 -2.25
C PHE A 125 -2.52 -6.67 -1.06
N VAL A 126 -1.25 -6.44 -0.72
CA VAL A 126 -0.78 -5.32 0.10
C VAL A 126 0.15 -4.47 -0.75
N GLU A 127 0.05 -3.15 -0.69
CA GLU A 127 0.88 -2.26 -1.51
C GLU A 127 1.34 -1.00 -0.76
N PHE A 128 2.63 -0.71 -0.84
CA PHE A 128 3.21 0.56 -0.39
C PHE A 128 3.23 1.56 -1.54
N LEU A 129 2.89 2.81 -1.23
CA LEU A 129 2.70 3.90 -2.19
C LEU A 129 3.66 5.04 -1.87
N HIS A 130 4.29 5.59 -2.89
CA HIS A 130 5.15 6.76 -2.77
C HIS A 130 4.99 7.68 -3.98
N GLU A 131 4.78 8.96 -3.69
CA GLU A 131 4.75 10.00 -4.72
C GLU A 131 6.09 10.77 -4.70
N ASP A 132 6.95 10.42 -5.64
CA ASP A 132 8.33 10.91 -5.84
C ASP A 132 8.38 12.19 -6.70
N SER A 133 7.31 12.99 -6.67
CA SER A 133 7.29 14.33 -7.29
C SER A 133 6.85 15.39 -6.27
N PHE A 134 6.90 16.66 -6.70
CA PHE A 134 6.32 17.79 -5.96
C PHE A 134 5.04 18.34 -6.60
N ALA A 135 4.39 17.56 -7.48
CA ALA A 135 3.13 17.96 -8.07
C ALA A 135 2.06 18.20 -7.00
N ALA A 136 1.32 19.31 -7.14
CA ALA A 136 0.23 19.66 -6.22
C ALA A 136 -0.91 18.64 -6.30
N THR A 137 -1.13 18.06 -7.49
CA THR A 137 -2.09 16.98 -7.71
C THR A 137 -1.49 15.86 -8.56
N PHE A 138 -2.00 14.65 -8.39
CA PHE A 138 -1.58 13.46 -9.15
C PHE A 138 -2.69 12.40 -9.17
N THR A 139 -2.82 11.65 -10.26
CA THR A 139 -3.83 10.58 -10.39
C THR A 139 -3.26 9.20 -10.04
N THR A 140 -1.97 9.00 -10.29
CA THR A 140 -1.25 7.75 -10.05
C THR A 140 -0.05 7.99 -9.15
N TRP A 141 0.24 7.05 -8.26
CA TRP A 141 1.44 7.04 -7.44
C TRP A 141 2.64 6.68 -8.31
N THR A 142 3.66 7.53 -8.31
CA THR A 142 4.86 7.36 -9.15
C THR A 142 5.71 6.14 -8.81
N ARG A 143 5.68 5.65 -7.56
CA ARG A 143 6.35 4.41 -7.16
C ARG A 143 5.45 3.55 -6.27
N THR A 144 5.34 2.26 -6.58
CA THR A 144 4.66 1.31 -5.70
C THR A 144 5.44 0.00 -5.50
N TRP A 145 5.31 -0.56 -4.30
CA TRP A 145 5.76 -1.91 -3.97
C TRP A 145 4.55 -2.74 -3.57
N ARG A 146 4.20 -3.74 -4.40
CA ARG A 146 3.00 -4.55 -4.24
C ARG A 146 3.37 -6.00 -3.96
N LEU A 147 2.75 -6.58 -2.94
CA LEU A 147 2.77 -8.01 -2.69
C LEU A 147 1.43 -8.62 -3.13
N PRO A 148 1.34 -9.25 -4.31
CA PRO A 148 0.14 -10.00 -4.70
C PRO A 148 -0.02 -11.23 -3.80
N MET A 149 -1.22 -11.44 -3.28
CA MET A 149 -1.55 -12.56 -2.37
C MET A 149 -2.51 -13.58 -2.99
N SER A 150 -3.06 -13.30 -4.19
CA SER A 150 -3.94 -14.21 -4.94
C SER A 150 -3.25 -14.88 -6.14
N SER A 151 -1.93 -14.72 -6.27
CA SER A 151 -1.17 -15.31 -7.39
C SER A 151 -1.00 -16.81 -7.21
N THR A 152 -1.15 -17.57 -8.31
CA THR A 152 -0.84 -19.00 -8.37
C THR A 152 0.66 -19.28 -8.53
N VAL A 153 1.47 -18.24 -8.71
CA VAL A 153 2.95 -18.29 -8.77
C VAL A 153 3.50 -17.56 -7.54
N ASN A 154 4.67 -18.00 -7.04
CA ASN A 154 5.39 -17.48 -5.86
C ASN A 154 5.06 -16.02 -5.51
N SER A 155 4.62 -15.77 -4.27
CA SER A 155 4.43 -14.42 -3.74
C SER A 155 5.79 -13.74 -3.59
N ALA A 156 6.08 -12.76 -4.45
CA ALA A 156 7.23 -11.88 -4.35
C ALA A 156 6.75 -10.43 -4.32
N PHE A 157 7.53 -9.53 -3.72
CA PHE A 157 7.29 -8.10 -3.89
C PHE A 157 7.49 -7.75 -5.37
N GLU A 158 6.39 -7.38 -6.03
CA GLU A 158 6.35 -6.84 -7.38
C GLU A 158 6.47 -5.32 -7.31
N MET A 159 7.36 -4.75 -8.11
CA MET A 159 7.47 -3.30 -8.25
C MET A 159 6.70 -2.84 -9.48
N THR A 160 6.17 -1.61 -9.45
CA THR A 160 5.62 -0.92 -10.63
C THR A 160 6.42 0.34 -10.95
N GLY A 161 6.25 0.88 -12.15
CA GLY A 161 7.01 2.04 -12.64
C GLY A 161 8.42 1.68 -13.10
N THR A 162 9.26 2.70 -13.36
CA THR A 162 10.65 2.50 -13.76
C THR A 162 11.49 2.01 -12.58
N VAL A 163 12.16 0.89 -12.76
CA VAL A 163 12.93 0.20 -11.72
C VAL A 163 14.38 0.07 -12.14
N ARG A 164 15.29 0.26 -11.17
CA ARG A 164 16.72 -0.06 -11.31
C ARG A 164 17.17 -1.00 -10.20
N GLU A 165 17.70 -2.17 -10.57
CA GLU A 165 18.38 -3.08 -9.63
C GLU A 165 19.88 -3.13 -9.90
N VAL A 166 20.67 -3.16 -8.83
CA VAL A 166 22.12 -3.37 -8.88
C VAL A 166 22.48 -4.51 -7.94
N GLY A 167 23.28 -5.44 -8.42
CA GLY A 167 23.75 -6.57 -7.60
C GLY A 167 25.13 -7.06 -8.02
N ARG A 168 25.66 -8.02 -7.27
CA ARG A 168 26.94 -8.67 -7.55
C ARG A 168 26.71 -10.03 -8.18
N LEU A 169 27.62 -10.42 -9.05
CA LEU A 169 27.67 -11.74 -9.67
C LEU A 169 29.13 -12.13 -9.91
N GLY A 170 29.36 -13.43 -10.07
CA GLY A 170 30.71 -13.96 -10.14
C GLY A 170 30.74 -15.36 -10.71
N MET A 171 31.88 -15.72 -11.27
CA MET A 171 32.11 -17.01 -11.91
C MET A 171 33.61 -17.32 -11.88
N GLU A 172 33.95 -18.57 -11.56
CA GLU A 172 35.32 -19.10 -11.53
C GLU A 172 35.32 -20.47 -12.19
N TRP A 173 36.35 -20.75 -13.00
CA TRP A 173 36.51 -22.02 -13.69
C TRP A 173 37.96 -22.45 -13.75
N THR A 174 38.16 -23.75 -13.77
CA THR A 174 39.47 -24.38 -13.85
C THR A 174 39.48 -25.37 -15.01
N ASN A 175 40.48 -25.25 -15.88
CA ASN A 175 40.77 -26.29 -16.87
C ASN A 175 41.58 -27.40 -16.21
N SER A 176 40.92 -28.51 -15.85
CA SER A 176 41.57 -29.67 -15.23
C SER A 176 42.33 -30.57 -16.20
N PHE A 177 42.39 -30.23 -17.49
CA PHE A 177 43.07 -31.03 -18.51
C PHE A 177 44.51 -30.58 -18.74
N ASN A 178 45.31 -31.47 -19.34
CA ASN A 178 46.74 -31.27 -19.61
C ASN A 178 47.02 -30.49 -20.91
N GLY A 179 46.04 -29.75 -21.44
CA GLY A 179 46.20 -28.94 -22.66
C GLY A 179 45.20 -27.78 -22.72
N THR A 180 45.47 -26.79 -23.58
CA THR A 180 44.61 -25.61 -23.73
C THR A 180 43.22 -25.99 -24.23
N ARG A 181 42.17 -25.48 -23.58
CA ARG A 181 40.78 -25.72 -23.96
C ARG A 181 39.91 -24.49 -23.76
N THR A 182 38.86 -24.40 -24.58
CA THR A 182 37.75 -23.50 -24.33
C THR A 182 36.85 -24.10 -23.26
N VAL A 183 36.75 -23.41 -22.13
CA VAL A 183 35.87 -23.78 -21.01
C VAL A 183 34.66 -22.85 -21.04
N ALA A 184 33.47 -23.44 -20.95
CA ALA A 184 32.22 -22.72 -20.83
C ALA A 184 31.85 -22.55 -19.36
N GLY A 185 31.34 -21.38 -19.01
CA GLY A 185 31.13 -21.01 -17.64
C GLY A 185 29.99 -20.03 -17.48
N GLY A 186 29.19 -20.19 -16.42
CA GLY A 186 28.00 -19.37 -16.24
C GLY A 186 27.37 -19.48 -14.87
N GLY A 187 26.30 -18.74 -14.68
CA GLY A 187 25.44 -18.78 -13.51
C GLY A 187 24.10 -18.12 -13.78
N GLY A 188 23.27 -18.07 -12.75
CA GLY A 188 22.01 -17.34 -12.75
C GLY A 188 22.02 -16.25 -11.69
N VAL A 189 21.29 -15.18 -11.95
CA VAL A 189 20.97 -14.14 -10.97
C VAL A 189 19.47 -14.16 -10.77
N THR A 190 19.04 -14.22 -9.51
CA THR A 190 17.66 -13.93 -9.11
C THR A 190 17.62 -12.52 -8.54
N PHE A 191 16.69 -11.70 -9.06
CA PHE A 191 16.45 -10.36 -8.59
C PHE A 191 15.87 -10.36 -7.17
N ARG A 192 16.17 -9.32 -6.40
CA ARG A 192 15.63 -9.16 -5.04
C ARG A 192 14.13 -8.93 -5.02
N ASN A 193 13.59 -8.41 -6.11
CA ASN A 193 12.17 -8.15 -6.31
C ASN A 193 11.79 -8.50 -7.74
N ARG A 194 10.52 -8.86 -7.95
CA ARG A 194 10.02 -9.13 -9.29
C ARG A 194 9.79 -7.81 -10.02
N PHE A 195 10.42 -7.64 -11.16
CA PHE A 195 10.27 -6.44 -11.99
C PHE A 195 8.85 -6.36 -12.59
N PRO A 196 8.36 -5.16 -12.97
CA PRO A 196 7.06 -5.03 -13.65
C PRO A 196 7.04 -5.71 -15.02
N ALA A 197 8.18 -5.75 -15.71
CA ALA A 197 8.41 -6.41 -17.00
C ALA A 197 9.84 -6.97 -17.05
N ALA A 198 10.16 -7.76 -18.07
CA ALA A 198 11.55 -8.17 -18.30
C ALA A 198 12.43 -6.92 -18.47
N PRO A 199 13.65 -6.88 -17.90
CA PRO A 199 14.54 -5.73 -18.03
C PRO A 199 14.76 -5.33 -19.49
N SER A 200 14.58 -4.04 -19.77
CA SER A 200 14.94 -3.40 -21.05
C SER A 200 16.46 -3.37 -21.28
N SER A 201 17.24 -3.39 -20.20
CA SER A 201 18.70 -3.48 -20.26
C SER A 201 19.28 -4.21 -19.05
N ILE A 202 20.37 -4.93 -19.28
CA ILE A 202 21.23 -5.52 -18.25
C ILE A 202 22.67 -5.21 -18.64
N THR A 203 23.34 -4.38 -17.83
CA THR A 203 24.74 -4.01 -18.05
C THR A 203 25.61 -4.69 -17.01
N LEU A 204 26.68 -5.34 -17.44
CA LEU A 204 27.68 -5.95 -16.57
C LEU A 204 28.91 -5.03 -16.45
N SER A 205 29.43 -4.89 -15.23
CA SER A 205 30.67 -4.18 -14.95
C SER A 205 31.65 -5.11 -14.24
N VAL A 206 32.88 -5.19 -14.75
CA VAL A 206 33.95 -5.94 -14.10
C VAL A 206 34.42 -5.20 -12.85
N ASN A 207 34.55 -5.92 -11.75
CA ASN A 207 35.18 -5.42 -10.52
C ASN A 207 36.57 -6.02 -10.34
N SER A 208 36.73 -7.32 -10.65
CA SER A 208 38.00 -8.03 -10.63
C SER A 208 37.96 -9.21 -11.58
N ALA A 209 39.05 -9.45 -12.32
CA ALA A 209 39.18 -10.58 -13.21
C ALA A 209 40.63 -11.08 -13.21
N SER A 210 40.81 -12.40 -13.31
CA SER A 210 42.13 -12.99 -13.49
C SER A 210 42.73 -12.61 -14.85
N GLY A 211 44.05 -12.59 -14.98
CA GLY A 211 44.73 -12.34 -16.27
C GLY A 211 44.42 -13.36 -17.37
N GLY A 212 43.92 -14.55 -17.02
CA GLY A 212 43.43 -15.57 -17.97
C GLY A 212 42.00 -15.36 -18.45
N PHE A 213 41.31 -14.30 -17.99
CA PHE A 213 39.95 -13.98 -18.41
C PHE A 213 39.95 -12.87 -19.46
N SER A 214 39.21 -13.07 -20.55
CA SER A 214 39.06 -12.09 -21.62
C SER A 214 37.61 -11.67 -21.82
N GLY A 215 37.40 -10.38 -22.02
CA GLY A 215 36.10 -9.78 -22.35
C GLY A 215 35.17 -9.56 -21.17
N THR A 216 33.88 -9.42 -21.47
CA THR A 216 32.78 -9.32 -20.49
C THR A 216 31.82 -10.48 -20.72
N PRO A 217 31.25 -11.10 -19.66
CA PRO A 217 30.24 -12.14 -19.83
C PRO A 217 29.04 -11.66 -20.65
N SER A 218 28.41 -12.59 -21.35
CA SER A 218 27.12 -12.37 -22.02
C SER A 218 25.97 -12.63 -21.06
N THR A 219 24.85 -11.98 -21.29
CA THR A 219 23.58 -12.22 -20.58
C THR A 219 22.60 -12.96 -21.49
N GLY A 220 21.68 -13.71 -20.90
CA GLY A 220 20.63 -14.43 -21.62
C GLY A 220 19.50 -14.86 -20.70
N TYR A 221 18.38 -15.32 -21.27
CA TYR A 221 17.22 -15.80 -20.53
C TYR A 221 16.71 -14.81 -19.46
N ALA A 222 16.72 -13.51 -19.79
CA ALA A 222 16.24 -12.48 -18.88
C ALA A 222 14.71 -12.48 -18.82
N ASP A 223 14.17 -12.47 -17.60
CA ASP A 223 12.75 -12.31 -17.34
C ASP A 223 12.54 -11.35 -16.15
N ARG A 224 11.32 -11.35 -15.59
CA ARG A 224 10.97 -10.48 -14.46
C ARG A 224 11.66 -10.85 -13.14
N ASP A 225 12.20 -12.06 -13.06
CA ASP A 225 12.74 -12.67 -11.83
C ASP A 225 14.27 -12.76 -11.87
N GLY A 226 14.89 -12.68 -13.04
CA GLY A 226 16.32 -12.81 -13.13
C GLY A 226 16.87 -12.88 -14.55
N PHE A 227 18.10 -13.34 -14.65
CA PHE A 227 18.77 -13.62 -15.92
C PHE A 227 19.89 -14.65 -15.73
N GLY A 228 20.24 -15.34 -16.80
CA GLY A 228 21.47 -16.13 -16.90
C GLY A 228 22.63 -15.30 -17.42
N PHE A 229 23.86 -15.62 -16.99
CA PHE A 229 25.08 -15.03 -17.53
C PHE A 229 26.10 -16.12 -17.84
N PHE A 230 26.88 -15.94 -18.90
CA PHE A 230 27.82 -16.94 -19.37
C PHE A 230 29.01 -16.35 -20.13
N SER A 231 30.10 -17.10 -20.20
CA SER A 231 31.30 -16.78 -20.98
C SER A 231 32.02 -18.05 -21.42
N TYR A 232 32.86 -17.91 -22.44
CA TYR A 232 33.74 -18.96 -22.93
C TYR A 232 35.18 -18.46 -22.86
N GLN A 233 36.05 -19.20 -22.16
CA GLN A 233 37.43 -18.80 -21.91
C GLN A 233 38.40 -19.87 -22.41
N SER A 234 39.43 -19.45 -23.14
CA SER A 234 40.51 -20.34 -23.57
C SER A 234 41.58 -20.40 -22.49
N LEU A 235 41.61 -21.49 -21.73
CA LEU A 235 42.51 -21.67 -20.58
C LEU A 235 43.58 -22.70 -20.88
N GLY A 236 44.83 -22.41 -20.50
CA GLY A 236 45.94 -23.37 -20.56
C GLY A 236 45.74 -24.58 -19.64
N ALA A 237 46.65 -25.54 -19.71
CA ALA A 237 46.61 -26.72 -18.86
C ALA A 237 46.66 -26.35 -17.37
N ALA A 238 45.79 -26.96 -16.55
CA ALA A 238 45.68 -26.70 -15.11
C ALA A 238 45.48 -25.21 -14.73
N ALA A 239 45.01 -24.37 -15.66
CA ALA A 239 44.82 -22.95 -15.42
C ALA A 239 43.42 -22.64 -14.88
N THR A 240 43.34 -21.67 -13.98
CA THR A 240 42.09 -21.12 -13.43
C THR A 240 41.89 -19.69 -13.90
N ALA A 241 40.65 -19.34 -14.20
CA ALA A 241 40.24 -17.96 -14.44
C ALA A 241 38.98 -17.62 -13.64
N TYR A 242 38.87 -16.36 -13.23
CA TYR A 242 37.70 -15.82 -12.57
C TYR A 242 37.29 -14.48 -13.15
N TRP A 243 36.00 -14.18 -13.01
CA TRP A 243 35.42 -12.87 -13.25
C TRP A 243 34.42 -12.57 -12.16
N PHE A 244 34.63 -11.47 -11.45
CA PHE A 244 33.74 -10.94 -10.42
C PHE A 244 33.31 -9.53 -10.81
N GLY A 245 32.02 -9.28 -10.73
CA GLY A 245 31.47 -8.02 -11.20
C GLY A 245 30.15 -7.66 -10.55
N SER A 246 29.54 -6.66 -11.14
CA SER A 246 28.21 -6.19 -10.80
C SER A 246 27.32 -6.13 -12.04
N TYR A 247 26.02 -6.19 -11.83
CA TYR A 247 25.02 -5.92 -12.86
C TYR A 247 24.22 -4.68 -12.50
N THR A 248 23.74 -3.98 -13.51
CA THR A 248 22.64 -3.02 -13.41
C THR A 248 21.54 -3.46 -14.36
N ALA A 249 20.34 -3.75 -13.84
CA ALA A 249 19.16 -4.10 -14.61
C ALA A 249 18.11 -2.97 -14.53
N ILE A 250 17.49 -2.62 -15.65
CA ILE A 250 16.49 -1.54 -15.74
C ILE A 250 15.23 -2.05 -16.44
N ALA A 251 14.05 -1.86 -15.83
CA ALA A 251 12.73 -2.16 -16.40
C ALA A 251 11.79 -0.96 -16.29
#